data_AF-A0A1Z8ZC16-F1
#
_entry.id   AF-A0A1Z8ZC16-F1
#
_cell.length_a   1.000
_cell.length_b   1.000
_cell.length_c   1.000
_cell.angle_alpha   90.00
_cell.angle_beta   90.00
_cell.angle_gamma   90.00
#
_symmetry.space_group_name_H-M   'P 1'
#
loop_
_entity.id
_entity.type
_entity.pdbx_description
1 polymer ?
#
loop_
_entity_poly.entity_id
_entity_poly.type
_entity_poly.pdbx_seq_one_letter_code
_entity_poly.pdbx_strand_id
1 'polypeptide(L)'
;MKNDIKKLYYSIGEVSKMVGLKSYVLRYWETEFKQLSPPKNRAGNRTYRQKDIDLIFKIKDLLHGKKFTIEGARSFVSGKSVTDLPTEQNNKNIIRQLKNELNEILQIINK
;
A
#
# COMPACT_ATOMS: atom_id res chain seq x y z
N MET A 1 -12.31 -32.10 -13.99
CA MET A 1 -11.45 -30.91 -13.88
C MET A 1 -12.12 -29.77 -14.64
N LYS A 2 -12.52 -28.69 -13.96
CA LYS A 2 -13.01 -27.49 -14.66
C LYS A 2 -11.81 -26.90 -15.42
N ASN A 3 -11.96 -26.73 -16.73
CA ASN A 3 -10.96 -26.08 -17.56
C ASN A 3 -11.00 -24.59 -17.19
N ASP A 4 -10.16 -24.15 -16.25
CA ASP A 4 -10.10 -22.77 -15.79
C ASP A 4 -9.43 -21.91 -16.86
N ILE A 5 -10.19 -21.56 -17.89
CA ILE A 5 -9.82 -20.49 -18.83
C ILE A 5 -9.69 -19.22 -17.99
N LYS A 6 -8.46 -18.87 -17.61
CA LYS A 6 -8.18 -17.63 -16.87
C LYS A 6 -8.63 -16.46 -17.72
N LYS A 7 -9.64 -15.74 -17.22
CA LYS A 7 -10.14 -14.53 -17.85
C LYS A 7 -8.99 -13.51 -17.93
N LEU A 8 -8.78 -12.95 -19.11
CA LEU A 8 -7.69 -11.97 -19.33
C LEU A 8 -7.99 -10.61 -18.69
N TYR A 9 -9.27 -10.25 -18.61
CA TYR A 9 -9.74 -8.95 -18.12
C TYR A 9 -10.93 -9.09 -17.19
N TYR A 10 -10.89 -8.36 -16.09
CA TYR A 10 -11.93 -8.32 -15.07
C TYR A 10 -12.52 -6.92 -14.99
N SER A 11 -13.83 -6.84 -14.78
CA SER A 11 -14.52 -5.57 -14.51
C SER A 11 -14.28 -5.13 -13.06
N ILE A 12 -14.49 -3.85 -12.77
CA ILE A 12 -14.38 -3.35 -11.39
C ILE A 12 -15.32 -4.07 -10.42
N GLY A 13 -16.50 -4.50 -10.87
CA GLY A 13 -17.46 -5.24 -10.05
C GLY A 13 -16.96 -6.64 -9.70
N GLU A 14 -16.30 -7.32 -10.64
CA GLU A 14 -15.68 -8.62 -10.39
C GLU A 14 -14.52 -8.49 -9.42
N VAL A 15 -13.61 -7.52 -9.63
CA VAL A 15 -12.47 -7.28 -8.74
C VAL A 15 -12.91 -6.90 -7.33
N SER A 16 -13.94 -6.05 -7.23
CA SER A 16 -14.58 -5.67 -5.96
C SER A 16 -15.02 -6.90 -5.16
N LYS A 17 -15.71 -7.85 -5.82
CA LYS A 17 -16.13 -9.12 -5.21
C LYS A 17 -14.95 -10.02 -4.84
N MET A 18 -13.95 -10.14 -5.71
CA MET A 18 -12.78 -11.00 -5.49
C MET A 18 -11.93 -10.55 -4.30
N VAL A 19 -11.71 -9.25 -4.17
CA VAL A 19 -10.85 -8.68 -3.12
C VAL A 19 -11.66 -8.39 -1.84
N GLY A 20 -12.99 -8.31 -1.94
CA GLY A 20 -13.87 -7.94 -0.84
C GLY A 20 -13.77 -6.46 -0.48
N LEU A 21 -13.60 -5.60 -1.48
CA LEU A 21 -13.51 -4.14 -1.31
C LEU A 21 -14.57 -3.45 -2.16
N LYS A 22 -15.17 -2.38 -1.64
CA LYS A 22 -16.17 -1.61 -2.39
C LYS A 22 -15.51 -0.96 -3.62
N SER A 23 -16.24 -0.88 -4.73
CA SER A 23 -15.72 -0.37 -6.00
C SER A 23 -15.17 1.06 -5.93
N TYR A 24 -15.69 1.92 -5.04
CA TYR A 24 -15.15 3.28 -4.86
C TYR A 24 -13.77 3.28 -4.18
N VAL A 25 -13.47 2.28 -3.34
CA VAL A 25 -12.15 2.12 -2.72
C VAL A 25 -11.12 1.78 -3.79
N LEU A 26 -11.47 0.88 -4.71
CA LEU A 26 -10.61 0.56 -5.85
C LEU A 26 -10.34 1.78 -6.73
N ARG A 27 -11.38 2.58 -7.01
CA ARG A 27 -11.23 3.85 -7.76
C ARG A 27 -10.32 4.84 -7.04
N TYR A 28 -10.45 4.95 -5.72
CA TYR A 28 -9.57 5.80 -4.93
C TYR A 28 -8.13 5.27 -4.96
N TRP A 29 -7.92 3.97 -4.82
CA TRP A 29 -6.57 3.40 -4.91
C TRP A 29 -5.91 3.62 -6.27
N GLU A 30 -6.66 3.66 -7.36
CA GLU A 30 -6.09 4.04 -8.67
C GLU A 30 -5.56 5.48 -8.70
N THR A 31 -6.11 6.40 -7.90
CA THR A 31 -5.57 7.78 -7.79
C THR A 31 -4.33 7.84 -6.91
N GLU A 32 -4.27 6.97 -5.89
CA GLU A 32 -3.18 6.93 -4.93
C GLU A 32 -1.97 6.12 -5.44
N PHE A 33 -2.19 5.01 -6.15
CA PHE A 33 -1.13 4.10 -6.55
C PHE A 33 -0.92 4.17 -8.06
N LYS A 34 0.11 4.91 -8.51
CA LYS A 34 0.45 5.07 -9.94
C LYS A 34 0.66 3.73 -10.66
N GLN A 35 1.11 2.71 -9.93
CA GLN A 35 1.32 1.35 -10.42
C GLN A 35 0.00 0.61 -10.70
N LEU A 36 -1.09 1.04 -10.07
CA LEU A 36 -2.44 0.51 -10.28
C LEU A 36 -3.19 1.39 -11.29
N SER A 37 -2.90 1.18 -12.57
CA SER A 37 -3.50 1.94 -13.68
C SER A 37 -4.25 1.01 -14.65
N PRO A 38 -5.46 0.54 -14.29
CA PRO A 38 -6.26 -0.31 -15.16
C PRO A 38 -6.72 0.47 -16.40
N PRO A 39 -6.49 -0.03 -17.62
CA PRO A 39 -6.95 0.63 -18.84
C PRO A 39 -8.48 0.68 -18.91
N LYS A 40 -8.99 1.69 -19.60
CA LYS A 40 -10.40 1.79 -19.95
C LYS A 40 -10.65 1.13 -21.30
N ASN A 41 -11.77 0.42 -21.43
CA ASN A 41 -12.23 -0.11 -22.72
C ASN A 41 -12.91 1.00 -23.55
N ARG A 42 -13.37 0.64 -24.76
CA ARG A 42 -14.06 1.59 -25.68
C ARG A 42 -15.29 2.26 -25.08
N ALA A 43 -15.96 1.61 -24.13
CA ALA A 43 -17.12 2.17 -23.42
C ALA A 43 -16.74 3.00 -22.18
N GLY A 44 -15.45 3.21 -21.92
CA GLY A 44 -14.96 3.97 -20.76
C GLY A 44 -14.89 3.16 -19.45
N ASN A 45 -15.20 1.87 -19.47
CA ASN A 45 -15.19 1.00 -18.30
C ASN A 45 -13.77 0.46 -18.03
N ARG A 46 -13.39 0.40 -16.75
CA ARG A 46 -12.09 -0.12 -16.31
C ARG A 46 -11.99 -1.62 -16.52
N THR A 47 -10.84 -2.04 -17.01
CA THR A 47 -10.49 -3.45 -17.22
C THR A 47 -9.21 -3.75 -16.44
N TYR A 48 -9.30 -4.66 -15.49
CA TYR A 48 -8.19 -5.09 -14.64
C TYR A 48 -7.63 -6.39 -15.19
N ARG A 49 -6.32 -6.53 -15.17
CA ARG A 49 -5.61 -7.78 -15.45
C ARG A 49 -5.28 -8.48 -14.14
N GLN A 50 -4.83 -9.74 -14.22
CA GLN A 50 -4.39 -10.49 -13.05
C GLN A 50 -3.35 -9.72 -12.22
N LYS A 51 -2.35 -9.10 -12.87
CA LYS A 51 -1.34 -8.29 -12.19
C LYS A 51 -1.90 -7.11 -11.39
N ASP A 52 -3.02 -6.53 -11.85
CA ASP A 52 -3.65 -5.40 -11.17
C ASP A 52 -4.36 -5.90 -9.91
N ILE A 53 -4.97 -7.09 -9.98
CA ILE A 53 -5.58 -7.79 -8.84
C ILE A 53 -4.53 -8.16 -7.80
N ASP A 54 -3.40 -8.73 -8.24
CA ASP A 54 -2.29 -9.10 -7.35
C ASP A 54 -1.73 -7.86 -6.61
N LEU A 55 -1.61 -6.74 -7.33
CA LEU A 55 -1.20 -5.46 -6.73
C LEU A 55 -2.23 -4.94 -5.72
N ILE A 56 -3.52 -5.04 -6.02
CA ILE A 56 -4.59 -4.65 -5.09
C ILE A 56 -4.51 -5.48 -3.80
N PHE A 57 -4.27 -6.80 -3.90
CA PHE A 57 -4.08 -7.64 -2.70
C PHE A 57 -2.86 -7.20 -1.88
N LYS A 58 -1.75 -6.86 -2.55
CA LYS A 58 -0.57 -6.32 -1.88
C LYS A 58 -0.86 -5.00 -1.16
N ILE A 59 -1.56 -4.07 -1.80
CA ILE A 59 -1.97 -2.79 -1.18
C ILE A 59 -2.87 -3.06 0.03
N LYS A 60 -3.83 -3.99 -0.08
CA LYS A 60 -4.72 -4.37 1.02
C LYS A 60 -3.94 -4.89 2.22
N ASP A 61 -2.96 -5.77 2.01
CA ASP A 61 -2.08 -6.28 3.08
C ASP A 61 -1.30 -5.15 3.77
N LEU A 62 -0.70 -4.24 3.00
CA LEU A 62 0.03 -3.10 3.54
C LEU A 62 -0.85 -2.24 4.45
N LEU A 63 -2.05 -1.89 4.00
CA LEU A 63 -2.93 -0.97 4.73
C LEU A 63 -3.63 -1.64 5.92
N HIS A 64 -4.18 -2.84 5.72
CA HIS A 64 -5.02 -3.48 6.75
C HIS A 64 -4.24 -4.46 7.63
N GLY A 65 -3.31 -5.21 7.05
CA GLY A 65 -2.48 -6.19 7.76
C GLY A 65 -1.33 -5.50 8.49
N LYS A 66 -0.54 -4.70 7.76
CA LYS A 66 0.67 -4.04 8.30
C LYS A 66 0.44 -2.63 8.85
N LYS A 67 -0.79 -2.11 8.76
CA LYS A 67 -1.19 -0.80 9.27
C LYS A 67 -0.41 0.38 8.70
N PHE A 68 0.04 0.27 7.45
CA PHE A 68 0.69 1.39 6.79
C PHE A 68 -0.33 2.50 6.51
N THR A 69 0.16 3.75 6.50
CA THR A 69 -0.59 4.85 5.89
C THR A 69 -0.63 4.70 4.38
N ILE A 70 -1.55 5.40 3.70
CA ILE A 70 -1.60 5.43 2.23
C ILE A 70 -0.26 5.88 1.64
N GLU A 71 0.39 6.88 2.24
CA GLU A 71 1.70 7.36 1.83
C GLU A 71 2.80 6.29 1.99
N GLY A 72 2.85 5.63 3.16
CA GLY A 72 3.82 4.56 3.41
C GLY A 72 3.65 3.39 2.44
N ALA A 73 2.41 2.98 2.18
CA ALA A 73 2.11 1.93 1.22
C ALA A 73 2.48 2.35 -0.21
N ARG A 74 2.22 3.61 -0.59
CA ARG A 74 2.57 4.15 -1.91
C ARG A 74 4.08 4.13 -2.14
N SER A 75 4.85 4.59 -1.15
CA SER A 75 6.31 4.55 -1.19
C SER A 75 6.81 3.12 -1.34
N PHE A 76 6.29 2.18 -0.55
CA PHE A 76 6.64 0.76 -0.64
C PHE A 76 6.34 0.14 -2.01
N VAL A 77 5.17 0.42 -2.57
CA VAL A 77 4.76 -0.10 -3.90
C VAL A 77 5.60 0.53 -5.03
N SER A 78 6.07 1.76 -4.86
CA SER A 78 6.86 2.48 -5.86
C SER A 78 8.31 2.04 -5.98
N GLY A 79 8.83 1.23 -5.05
CA GLY A 79 10.23 0.80 -5.07
C GLY A 79 11.22 1.94 -4.78
N LYS A 80 10.76 3.14 -4.38
CA LYS A 80 11.63 4.11 -3.74
C LYS A 80 12.18 3.46 -2.47
N SER A 81 13.50 3.40 -2.37
CA SER A 81 14.25 2.77 -1.29
C SER A 81 13.62 3.06 0.07
N VAL A 82 13.18 1.99 0.69
CA VAL A 82 12.61 1.89 2.03
C VAL A 82 13.75 2.01 3.06
N THR A 83 14.56 3.06 2.99
CA THR A 83 15.56 3.34 4.03
C THR A 83 14.93 3.96 5.26
N ASP A 84 13.70 4.48 5.14
CA ASP A 84 13.06 5.30 6.17
C ASP A 84 11.65 4.84 6.55
N LEU A 85 11.26 3.59 6.27
CA LEU A 85 10.02 3.11 6.87
C LEU A 85 10.23 2.78 8.35
N PRO A 86 9.33 3.29 9.23
CA PRO A 86 9.33 2.95 10.64
C PRO A 86 8.93 1.47 10.79
N THR A 87 9.92 0.59 10.82
CA THR A 87 9.74 -0.77 11.35
C THR A 87 9.63 -0.67 12.87
N GLU A 88 8.96 -1.59 13.55
CA GLU A 88 8.92 -1.61 15.04
C GLU A 88 10.33 -1.50 15.64
N GLN A 89 11.32 -2.13 15.00
CA GLN A 89 12.71 -2.05 15.41
C GLN A 89 13.31 -0.65 15.18
N ASN A 90 13.01 -0.02 14.05
CA ASN A 90 13.49 1.33 13.73
C ASN A 90 12.87 2.35 14.69
N ASN A 91 11.58 2.20 15.02
CA ASN A 91 10.90 3.03 16.01
C ASN A 91 11.51 2.91 17.40
N LYS A 92 11.84 1.68 17.84
CA LYS A 92 12.55 1.47 19.11
C LYS A 92 13.91 2.16 19.12
N ASN A 93 14.64 2.10 18.01
CA ASN A 93 15.95 2.75 17.88
C ASN A 93 15.82 4.29 17.90
N ILE A 94 14.88 4.86 17.15
CA ILE A 94 14.60 6.30 17.12
C ILE A 94 14.18 6.80 18.51
N ILE A 95 13.28 6.09 19.20
CA ILE A 95 12.86 6.44 20.56
C ILE A 95 14.04 6.38 21.53
N ARG A 96 14.95 5.40 21.36
CA ARG A 96 16.15 5.31 22.19
C ARG A 96 17.11 6.47 21.94
N GLN A 97 17.30 6.88 20.68
CA GLN A 97 18.10 8.05 20.33
C GLN A 97 17.51 9.34 20.90
N LEU A 98 16.21 9.58 20.70
CA LEU A 98 15.53 10.76 21.23
C LEU A 98 15.63 10.83 22.76
N LYS A 99 15.52 9.70 23.46
CA LYS A 99 15.73 9.65 24.92
C LYS A 99 17.15 10.04 25.32
N ASN A 100 18.15 9.60 24.58
CA ASN A 100 19.55 9.91 24.86
C ASN A 100 19.85 11.40 24.60
N GLU A 101 19.40 11.93 23.46
CA GLU A 101 19.57 13.36 23.12
C GLU A 101 18.89 14.27 24.14
N LEU A 102 17.66 13.93 24.56
CA LEU A 102 16.96 14.67 25.61
C LEU A 102 17.72 14.65 26.93
N ASN A 103 18.30 13.51 27.31
CA ASN A 103 19.12 13.42 28.53
C ASN A 103 20.40 14.25 28.43
N GLU A 104 21.05 14.30 27.26
CA GLU A 104 22.22 15.16 27.03
C GLU A 104 21.86 16.64 27.16
N ILE A 105 20.73 17.07 26.59
CA ILE A 105 20.24 18.44 26.75
C ILE A 105 19.94 18.74 28.23
N LEU A 106 19.34 17.80 28.95
CA LEU A 106 19.03 17.94 30.37
C LEU A 106 20.30 18.07 31.22
N GLN A 107 21.37 17.35 30.87
CA GLN A 107 22.69 17.47 31.49
C GLN A 107 23.36 18.82 31.21
N ILE A 108 23.12 19.41 30.04
CA ILE A 108 23.62 20.75 29.68
C ILE A 108 22.88 21.83 30.47
N ILE A 109 21.56 21.70 30.65
CA ILE A 109 20.74 22.69 31.35
C ILE A 109 20.93 22.65 32.87
N ASN A 110 21.20 21.46 33.44
CA ASN A 110 21.41 21.29 34.89
C ASN A 110 22.87 21.50 35.33
N LYS A 111 23.69 22.16 34.50
CA LYS A 111 25.09 22.50 34.78
C LYS A 111 25.26 24.00 34.86
#